data_AF-A0A847Z5A6-F1
#
_entry.id   AF-A0A847Z5A6-F1
#
_cell.length_a   1.000
_cell.length_b   1.000
_cell.length_c   1.000
_cell.angle_alpha   90.00
_cell.angle_beta   90.00
_cell.angle_gamma   90.00
#
_symmetry.space_group_name_H-M   'P 1'
#
loop_
_entity.id
_entity.type
_entity.pdbx_description
1 polymer ?
#
loop_
_entity_poly.entity_id
_entity_poly.type
_entity_poly.pdbx_seq_one_letter_code
_entity_poly.pdbx_strand_id
1 'polypeptide(L)'
;SPVHMSNLTGPLISVSSRLQVYYNSKRFLNNKINPRYKDGILILTGGGDGSADCAIAAAEVMFKLLNAAHPEQNNVFSLNTDNLPACQDAQAINKIKKIAKRINVKS
;
A
#
# COMPACT_ATOMS: atom_id res chain seq x y z
N SER A 1 3.02 -5.71 1.55
CA SER A 1 3.84 -5.69 2.78
C SER A 1 3.24 -6.63 3.78
N PRO A 2 4.02 -7.50 4.41
CA PRO A 2 3.63 -8.06 5.71
C PRO A 2 3.31 -6.96 6.72
N VAL A 3 2.40 -7.24 7.66
CA VAL A 3 2.08 -6.39 8.80
C VAL A 3 2.90 -6.89 9.98
N HIS A 4 3.86 -6.09 10.43
CA HIS A 4 4.68 -6.38 11.61
C HIS A 4 4.38 -5.32 12.67
N MET A 5 4.04 -5.75 13.88
CA MET A 5 3.68 -4.85 15.00
C MET A 5 2.59 -3.84 14.58
N SER A 6 1.52 -4.33 13.95
CA SER A 6 0.39 -3.55 13.44
C SER A 6 0.73 -2.50 12.37
N ASN A 7 1.93 -2.53 11.79
CA ASN A 7 2.38 -1.54 10.82
C ASN A 7 3.07 -2.19 9.59
N LEU A 8 3.41 -1.37 8.60
CA LEU A 8 4.21 -1.77 7.46
C LEU A 8 5.61 -2.19 7.88
N THR A 9 6.26 -3.02 7.07
CA THR A 9 7.61 -3.50 7.37
C THR A 9 8.63 -2.36 7.45
N GLY A 10 9.62 -2.50 8.35
CA GLY A 10 10.72 -1.55 8.51
C GLY A 10 11.43 -1.18 7.20
N PRO A 11 11.76 -2.13 6.31
CA PRO A 11 12.33 -1.80 4.99
C PRO A 11 11.43 -0.89 4.14
N LEU A 12 10.11 -1.11 4.14
CA LEU A 12 9.18 -0.26 3.38
C LEU A 12 9.09 1.14 3.98
N ILE A 13 9.07 1.25 5.32
CA ILE A 13 9.12 2.54 6.03
C ILE A 13 10.45 3.28 5.76
N SER A 14 11.57 2.56 5.72
CA SER A 14 12.87 3.14 5.39
C SER A 14 12.89 3.72 3.97
N VAL A 15 12.36 2.97 2.98
CA VAL A 15 12.21 3.49 1.61
C VAL A 15 11.29 4.71 1.57
N SER A 16 10.17 4.67 2.30
CA SER A 16 9.17 5.72 2.27
C SER A 16 9.61 7.01 2.95
N SER A 17 10.49 6.92 3.96
CA SER A 17 11.08 8.09 4.61
C SER A 17 11.79 9.01 3.60
N ARG A 18 12.38 8.44 2.54
CA ARG A 18 13.04 9.20 1.47
C ARG A 18 12.06 9.98 0.59
N LEU A 19 10.78 9.61 0.58
CA LEU A 19 9.71 10.32 -0.13
C LEU A 19 9.35 11.66 0.53
N GLN A 20 9.83 11.91 1.76
CA GLN A 20 9.65 13.19 2.45
C GLN A 20 10.26 14.37 1.68
N VAL A 21 11.18 14.12 0.73
CA VAL A 21 11.66 15.14 -0.21
C VAL A 21 10.51 15.77 -1.02
N TYR A 22 9.50 14.97 -1.43
CA TYR A 22 8.33 15.47 -2.17
C TYR A 22 7.43 16.31 -1.27
N TYR A 23 7.25 15.89 -0.02
CA TYR A 23 6.54 16.68 0.98
C TYR A 23 7.22 18.04 1.19
N ASN A 24 8.53 18.03 1.45
CA ASN A 24 9.31 19.23 1.73
C ASN A 24 9.31 20.19 0.54
N SER A 25 9.50 19.67 -0.68
CA SER A 25 9.43 20.45 -1.92
C SER A 25 8.09 21.17 -2.05
N LYS A 26 6.98 20.44 -1.88
CA LYS A 26 5.62 20.97 -2.02
C LYS A 26 5.27 21.96 -0.90
N ARG A 27 5.65 21.67 0.34
CA ARG A 27 5.20 22.41 1.53
C ARG A 27 6.03 23.66 1.83
N PHE A 28 7.33 23.63 1.56
CA PHE A 28 8.28 24.66 2.02
C PHE A 28 9.02 25.36 0.88
N LEU A 29 9.29 24.69 -0.24
CA LEU A 29 10.14 25.25 -1.30
C LEU A 29 9.35 25.92 -2.42
N ASN A 30 8.00 25.95 -2.36
CA ASN A 30 7.10 26.32 -3.46
C ASN A 30 7.44 25.64 -4.80
N ASN A 31 8.22 24.56 -4.74
CA ASN A 31 8.77 23.90 -5.90
C ASN A 31 7.94 22.63 -6.15
N LYS A 32 7.49 22.45 -7.40
CA LYS A 32 6.56 21.38 -7.77
C LYS A 32 7.31 20.16 -8.30
N ILE A 33 8.24 19.60 -7.51
CA ILE A 33 8.70 18.24 -7.79
C ILE A 33 7.50 17.32 -7.50
N ASN A 34 6.72 17.05 -8.53
CA ASN A 34 5.55 16.21 -8.45
C ASN A 34 5.83 14.92 -9.23
N PRO A 35 5.83 13.75 -8.57
CA PRO A 35 5.94 12.49 -9.27
C PRO A 35 4.85 12.36 -10.33
N ARG A 36 5.16 11.67 -11.44
CA ARG A 36 4.14 11.31 -12.43
C ARG A 36 3.01 10.53 -11.73
N TYR A 37 1.78 10.83 -12.13
CA TYR A 37 0.58 10.12 -11.65
C TYR A 37 0.69 8.60 -11.88
N LYS A 38 0.27 7.83 -10.88
CA LYS A 38 0.28 6.35 -10.91
C LYS A 38 -1.00 5.81 -10.28
N ASP A 39 -1.36 4.59 -10.63
CA ASP A 39 -2.35 3.82 -9.87
C ASP A 39 -1.63 3.03 -8.77
N GLY A 40 -2.09 3.20 -7.53
CA GLY A 40 -1.59 2.52 -6.34
C GLY A 40 -2.42 1.30 -5.98
N ILE A 41 -1.77 0.24 -5.52
CA ILE A 41 -2.39 -0.99 -5.01
C ILE A 41 -1.74 -1.33 -3.69
N LEU A 42 -2.55 -1.47 -2.64
CA LEU A 42 -2.08 -1.91 -1.33
C LEU A 42 -2.35 -3.40 -1.16
N ILE A 43 -1.29 -4.16 -0.87
CA ILE A 43 -1.39 -5.57 -0.55
C ILE A 43 -0.81 -5.78 0.84
N LEU A 44 -1.62 -6.23 1.79
CA LEU A 44 -1.20 -6.54 3.16
C LEU A 44 -1.41 -8.01 3.48
N THR A 45 -0.44 -8.59 4.17
CA THR A 45 -0.52 -9.93 4.75
C THR A 45 -0.18 -9.84 6.23
N GLY A 46 -0.87 -10.54 7.10
CA GLY A 46 -0.59 -10.48 8.54
C GLY A 46 -1.28 -11.60 9.30
N GLY A 47 -0.80 -11.84 10.51
CA GLY A 47 -1.48 -12.69 11.49
C GLY A 47 -2.83 -12.11 11.92
N GLY A 48 -3.55 -12.85 12.77
CA GLY A 48 -4.93 -12.52 13.18
C GLY A 48 -5.07 -11.68 14.44
N ASP A 49 -4.02 -11.57 15.27
CA ASP A 49 -4.13 -11.05 16.64
C ASP A 49 -4.10 -9.52 16.76
N GLY A 50 -3.97 -8.79 15.65
CA GLY A 50 -3.80 -7.33 15.64
C GLY A 50 -4.63 -6.61 14.58
N SER A 51 -4.47 -5.29 14.52
CA SER A 51 -5.10 -4.45 13.49
C SER A 51 -4.09 -4.04 12.41
N ALA A 52 -4.58 -3.94 11.17
CA ALA A 52 -3.82 -3.40 10.03
C ALA A 52 -4.06 -1.90 9.81
N ASP A 53 -4.88 -1.23 10.62
CA ASP A 53 -5.31 0.15 10.38
C ASP A 53 -4.13 1.13 10.32
N CYS A 54 -3.16 0.98 11.22
CA CYS A 54 -1.94 1.80 11.20
C CYS A 54 -1.11 1.56 9.93
N ALA A 55 -1.04 0.31 9.46
CA ALA A 55 -0.37 -0.03 8.20
C ALA A 55 -1.09 0.59 6.98
N ILE A 56 -2.42 0.58 6.98
CA ILE A 56 -3.25 1.19 5.93
C ILE A 56 -3.04 2.71 5.93
N ALA A 57 -3.15 3.37 7.09
CA ALA A 57 -2.95 4.81 7.22
C ALA A 57 -1.55 5.25 6.74
N ALA A 58 -0.51 4.50 7.12
CA ALA A 58 0.86 4.76 6.66
C ALA A 58 0.99 4.60 5.14
N ALA A 59 0.33 3.59 4.55
CA ALA A 59 0.33 3.38 3.10
C ALA A 59 -0.39 4.51 2.34
N GLU A 60 -1.50 5.01 2.86
CA GLU A 60 -2.23 6.14 2.25
C GLU A 60 -1.37 7.41 2.19
N VAL A 61 -0.61 7.69 3.26
CA VAL A 61 0.35 8.81 3.25
C VAL A 61 1.39 8.60 2.14
N MET A 62 1.92 7.38 1.99
CA MET A 62 2.86 7.08 0.92
C MET A 62 2.28 7.28 -0.48
N PHE A 63 1.06 6.81 -0.74
CA PHE A 63 0.42 7.00 -2.04
C PHE A 63 0.23 8.49 -2.36
N LYS A 64 -0.16 9.30 -1.37
CA LYS A 64 -0.26 10.77 -1.54
C LYS A 64 1.08 11.40 -1.90
N LEU A 65 2.17 11.01 -1.22
CA LEU A 65 3.52 11.51 -1.51
C LEU A 65 4.01 11.09 -2.91
N LEU A 66 3.60 9.91 -3.38
CA LEU A 66 3.95 9.37 -4.70
C LEU A 66 3.07 9.88 -5.84
N ASN A 67 2.11 10.76 -5.56
CA ASN A 67 1.07 11.17 -6.51
C ASN A 67 0.33 9.95 -7.12
N ALA A 68 0.03 8.96 -6.27
CA ALA A 68 -0.63 7.73 -6.67
C ALA A 68 -2.10 7.73 -6.24
N ALA A 69 -3.01 7.43 -7.16
CA ALA A 69 -4.40 7.20 -6.83
C ALA A 69 -4.58 5.80 -6.26
N HIS A 70 -5.14 5.74 -5.05
CA HIS A 70 -5.38 4.50 -4.35
C HIS A 70 -6.83 4.51 -3.83
N PRO A 71 -7.80 4.12 -4.67
CA PRO A 71 -9.16 3.96 -4.23
C PRO A 71 -9.30 2.64 -3.44
N GLU A 72 -10.23 2.57 -2.49
CA GLU A 72 -10.36 1.47 -1.52
C GLU A 72 -10.47 0.08 -2.17
N GLN A 73 -11.09 -0.02 -3.36
CA GLN A 73 -11.17 -1.26 -4.11
C GLN A 73 -9.80 -1.84 -4.53
N ASN A 74 -8.72 -1.07 -4.43
CA ASN A 74 -7.35 -1.50 -4.70
C ASN A 74 -6.65 -2.10 -3.47
N ASN A 75 -7.31 -2.14 -2.31
CA ASN A 75 -6.82 -2.84 -1.13
C ASN A 75 -6.98 -4.36 -1.28
N VAL A 76 -5.93 -5.14 -1.04
CA VAL A 76 -5.98 -6.61 -0.94
C VAL A 76 -5.37 -7.05 0.37
N PHE A 77 -6.14 -7.75 1.19
CA PHE A 77 -5.75 -8.10 2.54
C PHE A 77 -5.88 -9.61 2.76
N SER A 78 -4.88 -10.19 3.42
CA SER A 78 -4.93 -11.53 4.00
C SER A 78 -4.38 -11.44 5.43
N LEU A 79 -5.24 -11.10 6.37
CA LEU A 79 -4.89 -10.67 7.74
C LEU A 79 -5.25 -11.72 8.80
N ASN A 80 -5.18 -12.99 8.42
CA ASN A 80 -5.42 -14.11 9.34
C ASN A 80 -4.46 -15.27 9.01
N THR A 81 -3.20 -14.95 8.71
CA THR A 81 -2.26 -15.94 8.18
C THR A 81 -1.85 -17.02 9.17
N ASP A 82 -2.10 -16.81 10.46
CA ASP A 82 -1.84 -17.80 11.52
C ASP A 82 -2.80 -18.99 11.41
N ASN A 83 -3.98 -18.78 10.80
CA ASN A 83 -5.00 -19.80 10.60
C ASN A 83 -5.16 -20.19 9.12
N LEU A 84 -4.96 -19.26 8.19
CA LEU A 84 -5.11 -19.48 6.75
C LEU A 84 -3.92 -18.88 5.99
N PRO A 85 -3.00 -19.70 5.45
CA PRO A 85 -1.89 -19.20 4.65
C PRO A 85 -2.38 -18.28 3.52
N ALA A 86 -1.71 -17.14 3.30
CA ALA A 86 -2.13 -16.16 2.29
C ALA A 86 -2.20 -16.73 0.87
N CYS A 87 -1.42 -17.78 0.57
CA CYS A 87 -1.46 -18.50 -0.71
C CYS A 87 -2.71 -19.39 -0.89
N GLN A 88 -3.49 -19.59 0.16
CA GLN A 88 -4.76 -20.34 0.17
C GLN A 88 -5.97 -19.43 0.40
N ASP A 89 -5.74 -18.13 0.64
CA ASP A 89 -6.81 -17.13 0.78
C ASP A 89 -7.44 -16.82 -0.58
N ALA A 90 -8.47 -17.60 -0.93
CA ALA A 90 -9.18 -17.48 -2.19
C ALA A 90 -9.78 -16.08 -2.39
N GLN A 91 -10.17 -15.37 -1.32
CA GLN A 91 -10.74 -14.03 -1.43
C GLN A 91 -9.65 -13.04 -1.85
N ALA A 92 -8.51 -13.03 -1.15
CA ALA A 92 -7.37 -12.18 -1.48
C ALA A 92 -6.85 -12.47 -2.91
N ILE A 93 -6.69 -13.75 -3.25
CA ILE A 93 -6.23 -14.20 -4.58
C ILE A 93 -7.18 -13.77 -5.69
N ASN A 94 -8.48 -13.95 -5.51
CA ASN A 94 -9.46 -13.52 -6.52
C ASN A 94 -9.50 -11.99 -6.65
N LYS A 95 -9.33 -11.25 -5.55
CA LYS A 95 -9.29 -9.79 -5.57
C LYS A 95 -8.06 -9.27 -6.34
N ILE A 96 -6.87 -9.80 -6.06
CA ILE A 96 -5.65 -9.38 -6.79
C ILE A 96 -5.71 -9.76 -8.27
N LYS A 97 -6.28 -10.93 -8.63
CA LYS A 97 -6.52 -11.32 -10.03
C LYS A 97 -7.44 -10.34 -10.76
N LYS A 98 -8.53 -9.90 -10.12
CA LYS A 98 -9.45 -8.89 -10.70
C LYS A 98 -8.75 -7.55 -10.91
N ILE A 99 -7.97 -7.10 -9.93
CA ILE A 99 -7.19 -5.85 -10.04
C ILE A 99 -6.17 -5.96 -11.17
N ALA A 100 -5.41 -7.06 -11.24
CA ALA A 100 -4.42 -7.33 -12.27
C ALA A 100 -5.03 -7.30 -13.68
N LYS A 101 -6.19 -7.93 -13.87
CA LYS A 101 -6.91 -7.89 -15.15
C LYS A 101 -7.30 -6.46 -15.54
N ARG A 102 -7.79 -5.66 -14.61
CA ARG A 102 -8.19 -4.28 -14.86
C ARG A 102 -7.01 -3.36 -15.24
N ILE A 103 -5.85 -3.52 -14.60
CA ILE A 103 -4.67 -2.68 -14.88
C ILE A 103 -3.97 -3.10 -16.18
N ASN A 104 -3.96 -4.39 -16.53
CA ASN A 104 -3.35 -4.88 -17.76
C ASN A 104 -4.13 -4.48 -19.02
N VAL A 105 -5.45 -4.29 -18.92
CA VAL A 105 -6.29 -3.82 -20.04
C VAL A 105 -6.12 -2.30 -20.29
N LYS A 106 -5.57 -1.56 -19.34
CA LYS A 106 -5.31 -0.11 -19.45
C LYS A 106 -3.91 0.24 -19.97
N SER A 107 -3.08 -0.75 -20.30
CA SER A 107 -1.71 -0.55 -20.80
C SER A 107 -1.65 -0.53 -22.32
#